data_AF-A0A932JG33-F1
#
_entry.id   AF-A0A932JG33-F1
#
_cell.length_a   1.000
_cell.length_b   1.000
_cell.length_c   1.000
_cell.angle_alpha   90.00
_cell.angle_beta   90.00
_cell.angle_gamma   90.00
#
_symmetry.space_group_name_H-M   'P 1'
#
loop_
_entity.id
_entity.type
_entity.pdbx_description
1 polymer ?
#
loop_
_entity_poly.entity_id
_entity_poly.type
_entity_poly.pdbx_seq_one_letter_code
_entity_poly.pdbx_strand_id
1 'polypeptide(L)'
;MKYVVYFAALFVAAASIAIAQPKIEIVGGDTHDWGKVKAKDSPLKAVVKLKNVGSELLKITEVHPGCGCTKTAELDKKELKPGEIATTEISLNLGTSSGQLTKTVAITSNDPV
;
A
#
# COMPACT_ATOMS: atom_id res chain seq x y z
N MET A 1 -43.32 -33.38 -39.61
CA MET A 1 -41.97 -33.76 -39.13
C MET A 1 -40.99 -33.14 -40.12
N LYS A 2 -40.03 -32.25 -39.82
CA LYS A 2 -39.21 -32.01 -38.62
C LYS A 2 -38.82 -30.52 -38.64
N TYR A 3 -39.11 -29.76 -37.58
CA TYR A 3 -38.63 -28.37 -37.43
C TYR A 3 -37.22 -28.42 -36.85
N VAL A 4 -36.22 -28.14 -37.69
CA VAL A 4 -34.82 -28.04 -37.24
C VAL A 4 -34.60 -26.62 -36.73
N VAL A 5 -34.71 -26.46 -35.40
CA VAL A 5 -34.43 -25.20 -34.71
C VAL A 5 -32.91 -25.09 -34.57
N TYR A 6 -32.28 -24.19 -35.33
CA TYR A 6 -30.89 -23.81 -35.13
C TYR A 6 -30.78 -23.03 -33.82
N PHE A 7 -30.35 -23.71 -32.75
CA PHE A 7 -29.95 -23.07 -31.49
C PHE A 7 -28.60 -22.37 -31.74
N ALA A 8 -28.64 -21.09 -32.11
CA ALA A 8 -27.45 -20.25 -32.10
C ALA A 8 -27.03 -20.06 -30.63
N ALA A 9 -25.98 -20.78 -30.22
CA ALA A 9 -25.36 -20.62 -28.90
C ALA A 9 -24.72 -19.22 -28.83
N LEU A 10 -25.42 -18.28 -28.20
CA LEU A 10 -24.93 -16.93 -27.95
C LEU A 10 -23.86 -17.00 -26.85
N PHE A 11 -22.59 -17.08 -27.23
CA PHE A 11 -21.46 -17.02 -26.32
C PHE A 11 -21.34 -15.57 -25.81
N VAL A 12 -21.97 -15.26 -24.68
CA VAL A 12 -21.80 -13.96 -24.02
C VAL A 12 -20.40 -13.95 -23.40
N ALA A 13 -19.44 -13.36 -24.10
CA ALA A 13 -18.16 -13.02 -23.52
C ALA A 13 -18.40 -11.94 -22.45
N ALA A 14 -18.32 -12.31 -21.17
CA ALA A 14 -18.31 -11.36 -20.07
C ALA A 14 -17.02 -10.54 -20.16
N ALA A 15 -17.09 -9.38 -20.82
CA ALA A 15 -16.00 -8.42 -20.81
C ALA A 15 -15.80 -7.93 -19.37
N SER A 16 -14.68 -8.27 -18.76
CA SER A 16 -14.25 -7.70 -17.49
C SER A 16 -14.04 -6.21 -17.71
N ILE A 17 -15.00 -5.38 -17.31
CA ILE A 17 -14.84 -3.93 -17.36
C ILE A 17 -13.77 -3.60 -16.32
N ALA A 18 -12.56 -3.31 -16.77
CA ALA A 18 -11.51 -2.76 -15.92
C ALA A 18 -11.99 -1.38 -15.45
N ILE A 19 -12.48 -1.30 -14.22
CA ILE A 19 -12.88 -0.04 -13.61
C ILE A 19 -11.59 0.74 -13.35
N ALA A 20 -11.48 1.91 -13.97
CA ALA A 20 -10.38 2.81 -13.69
C ALA A 20 -10.48 3.28 -12.24
N GLN A 21 -9.41 3.08 -11.46
CA GLN A 21 -9.39 3.47 -10.04
C GLN A 21 -7.95 3.71 -9.57
N PRO A 22 -7.73 4.56 -8.55
CA PRO A 22 -6.44 4.65 -7.88
C PRO A 22 -6.17 3.34 -7.12
N LYS A 23 -4.89 2.94 -7.01
CA LYS A 23 -4.49 1.78 -6.21
C LYS A 23 -3.13 2.02 -5.59
N ILE A 24 -3.03 1.95 -4.27
CA ILE A 24 -1.76 2.04 -3.56
C ILE A 24 -1.12 0.67 -3.42
N GLU A 25 0.17 0.59 -3.73
CA GLU A 25 1.03 -0.55 -3.43
C GLU A 25 2.17 -0.08 -2.52
N ILE A 26 2.44 -0.84 -1.45
CA ILE A 26 3.65 -0.67 -0.64
C ILE A 26 4.74 -1.53 -1.27
N VAL A 27 5.72 -0.90 -1.92
CA VAL A 27 6.76 -1.61 -2.65
C VAL A 27 7.65 -2.36 -1.66
N GLY A 28 7.72 -3.69 -1.82
CA GLY A 28 8.44 -4.57 -0.90
C GLY A 28 7.58 -5.15 0.23
N GLY A 29 6.29 -4.82 0.28
CA GLY A 29 5.33 -5.34 1.26
C GLY A 29 5.00 -4.35 2.39
N ASP A 30 3.96 -4.67 3.16
CA ASP A 30 3.45 -3.85 4.27
C ASP A 30 4.21 -4.06 5.59
N THR A 31 5.15 -5.00 5.62
CA THR A 31 5.86 -5.44 6.81
C THR A 31 7.37 -5.34 6.58
N HIS A 32 8.05 -4.61 7.46
CA HIS A 32 9.51 -4.56 7.51
C HIS A 32 10.01 -5.22 8.80
N ASP A 33 10.80 -6.29 8.68
CA ASP A 33 11.37 -7.01 9.80
C ASP A 33 12.85 -6.65 9.96
N TRP A 34 13.20 -5.98 11.07
CA TRP A 34 14.59 -5.69 11.43
C TRP A 34 15.30 -6.88 12.09
N GLY A 35 14.59 -7.97 12.37
CA GLY A 35 15.10 -9.15 13.04
C GLY A 35 15.57 -8.86 14.46
N LYS A 36 16.75 -9.37 14.81
CA LYS A 36 17.35 -9.15 16.13
C LYS A 36 18.18 -7.88 16.13
N VAL A 37 17.72 -6.90 16.88
CA VAL A 37 18.39 -5.60 17.08
C VAL A 37 18.84 -5.43 18.54
N LYS A 38 19.78 -4.52 18.77
CA LYS A 38 20.24 -4.09 20.09
C LYS A 38 19.79 -2.66 20.35
N ALA A 39 19.72 -2.27 21.63
CA ALA A 39 19.35 -0.90 22.01
C ALA A 39 20.22 0.18 21.33
N LYS A 40 21.50 -0.13 21.09
CA LYS A 40 22.44 0.77 20.39
C LYS A 40 22.14 1.00 18.91
N ASP A 41 21.29 0.16 18.30
CA ASP A 41 20.89 0.30 16.90
C ASP A 41 19.73 1.30 16.76
N SER A 42 19.14 1.75 17.88
CA SER A 42 18.11 2.79 17.91
C SER A 42 18.68 4.17 17.50
N PRO A 43 17.96 4.99 16.70
CA PRO A 43 16.68 4.67 16.08
C PRO A 43 16.83 3.77 14.85
N LEU A 44 15.94 2.78 14.74
CA LEU A 44 15.84 1.97 13.53
C LEU A 44 15.16 2.80 12.44
N LYS A 45 15.70 2.76 11.23
CA LYS A 45 15.20 3.53 10.08
C LYS A 45 14.84 2.62 8.93
N ALA A 46 13.75 2.93 8.25
CA ALA A 46 13.33 2.27 7.02
C ALA A 46 12.76 3.31 6.06
N VAL A 47 12.99 3.13 4.76
CA VAL A 47 12.35 3.94 3.72
C VAL A 47 11.22 3.11 3.13
N VAL A 48 10.00 3.62 3.23
CA VAL A 48 8.82 3.01 2.62
C VAL A 48 8.53 3.75 1.32
N LYS A 49 8.27 2.97 0.26
CA LYS A 49 7.91 3.46 -1.06
C LYS A 49 6.47 3.11 -1.35
N LEU A 50 5.68 4.12 -1.68
CA LEU A 50 4.26 4.01 -2.01
C LEU A 50 4.10 4.27 -3.49
N LYS A 51 3.64 3.26 -4.23
CA LYS A 51 3.44 3.35 -5.68
C LYS A 51 1.97 3.40 -6.00
N ASN A 52 1.59 4.26 -6.94
CA ASN A 52 0.29 4.15 -7.57
C ASN A 52 0.34 3.10 -8.68
N VAL A 53 -0.30 1.95 -8.48
CA VAL A 53 -0.43 0.89 -9.49
C VAL A 53 -1.81 0.87 -10.15
N GLY A 54 -2.66 1.81 -9.78
CA GLY A 54 -3.95 2.04 -10.40
C GLY A 54 -3.83 2.84 -11.69
N SER A 55 -4.99 3.18 -12.25
CA SER A 55 -5.11 3.91 -13.51
C SER A 55 -5.57 5.36 -13.32
N GLU A 56 -5.88 5.78 -12.09
CA GLU A 56 -6.27 7.15 -11.76
C GLU A 56 -5.33 7.80 -10.73
N LEU A 57 -5.47 9.10 -10.47
CA LEU A 57 -4.65 9.84 -9.53
C LEU A 57 -4.88 9.34 -8.08
N LEU A 58 -3.83 8.83 -7.46
CA LEU A 58 -3.82 8.44 -6.05
C LEU A 58 -3.44 9.65 -5.19
N LYS A 59 -4.25 9.96 -4.19
CA LYS A 59 -4.02 11.01 -3.20
C LYS A 59 -3.81 10.37 -1.84
N ILE A 60 -2.64 10.58 -1.27
CA ILE A 60 -2.28 10.12 0.08
C ILE A 60 -2.47 11.31 1.02
N THR A 61 -3.46 11.20 1.91
CA THR A 61 -3.85 12.30 2.80
C THR A 61 -3.07 12.29 4.09
N GLU A 62 -2.73 11.11 4.61
CA GLU A 62 -2.08 10.97 5.91
C GLU A 62 -1.18 9.73 5.98
N VAL A 63 -0.05 9.85 6.70
CA VAL A 63 0.81 8.75 7.14
C VAL A 63 0.96 8.88 8.65
N HIS A 64 0.21 8.07 9.40
CA HIS A 64 0.04 8.23 10.84
C HIS A 64 0.72 7.08 11.62
N PRO A 65 1.70 7.38 12.50
CA PRO A 65 2.29 6.36 13.35
C PRO A 65 1.35 5.96 14.51
N GLY A 66 1.24 4.66 14.79
CA GLY A 66 0.38 4.17 15.89
C GLY A 66 0.89 4.47 17.32
N CYS A 67 2.13 4.94 17.49
CA CYS A 67 2.70 5.36 18.77
C CYS A 67 3.64 6.55 18.60
N GLY A 68 3.82 7.36 19.65
CA GLY A 68 4.84 8.41 19.67
C GLY A 68 6.30 7.90 19.60
N CYS A 69 6.50 6.60 19.77
CA CYS A 69 7.79 5.93 19.58
C CYS A 69 8.18 5.71 18.11
N THR A 70 7.22 5.85 17.19
CA THR A 70 7.43 5.77 15.74
C THR A 70 7.23 7.15 15.15
N LYS A 71 8.15 7.59 14.32
CA LYS A 71 8.07 8.86 13.58
C LYS A 71 8.05 8.57 12.09
N THR A 72 7.22 9.30 11.37
CA THR A 72 7.13 9.28 9.92
C THR A 72 7.56 10.65 9.40
N ALA A 73 8.42 10.67 8.39
CA ALA A 73 8.70 11.89 7.65
C ALA A 73 7.51 12.22 6.75
N GLU A 74 7.35 13.49 6.41
CA GLU A 74 6.39 13.86 5.36
C GLU A 74 6.76 13.17 4.05
N LEU A 75 5.75 12.77 3.28
CA LEU A 75 5.95 12.25 1.94
C LEU A 75 6.59 13.32 1.06
N ASP A 76 7.53 12.91 0.23
CA ASP A 76 8.06 13.74 -0.85
C ASP A 76 6.97 14.22 -1.83
N LYS A 77 5.89 13.43 -1.98
CA LYS A 77 4.73 13.74 -2.83
C LYS A 77 3.45 13.12 -2.27
N LYS A 78 2.35 13.88 -2.25
CA LYS A 78 1.03 13.42 -1.77
C LYS A 78 0.04 13.04 -2.88
N GLU A 79 0.31 13.42 -4.13
CA GLU A 79 -0.51 13.07 -5.29
C GLU A 79 0.32 12.33 -6.33
N LEU A 80 -0.03 11.08 -6.61
CA LEU A 80 0.72 10.17 -7.48
C LEU A 80 -0.08 9.85 -8.72
N LYS A 81 0.45 10.19 -9.90
CA LYS A 81 -0.09 9.68 -11.18
C LYS A 81 0.14 8.16 -11.29
N PRO A 82 -0.59 7.45 -12.16
CA PRO A 82 -0.31 6.03 -12.45
C PRO A 82 1.17 5.76 -12.69
N GLY A 83 1.74 4.81 -11.95
CA GLY A 83 3.15 4.43 -12.00
C GLY A 83 4.11 5.27 -11.14
N GLU A 84 3.68 6.43 -10.63
CA GLU A 84 4.54 7.27 -9.77
C GLU A 84 4.72 6.68 -8.37
N ILE A 85 5.82 7.08 -7.73
CA ILE A 85 6.23 6.64 -6.40
C ILE A 85 6.39 7.87 -5.50
N ALA A 86 5.86 7.77 -4.28
CA ALA A 86 6.21 8.62 -3.14
C ALA A 86 7.06 7.83 -2.15
N THR A 87 7.87 8.54 -1.36
CA THR A 87 8.73 7.96 -0.33
C THR A 87 8.52 8.65 1.02
N THR A 88 8.56 7.87 2.09
CA THR A 88 8.57 8.35 3.48
C THR A 88 9.59 7.56 4.29
N GLU A 89 10.37 8.26 5.12
CA GLU A 89 11.25 7.63 6.11
C GLU A 89 10.47 7.36 7.39
N ILE A 90 10.52 6.11 7.86
CA ILE A 90 10.01 5.68 9.15
C ILE A 90 11.19 5.51 10.09
N SER A 91 11.06 6.07 11.30
CA SER A 91 12.04 5.96 12.37
C SER A 91 11.37 5.40 13.62
N LEU A 92 11.87 4.28 14.13
CA LEU A 92 11.40 3.63 15.35
C LEU A 92 12.45 3.80 16.46
N ASN A 93 12.06 4.46 17.54
CA ASN A 93 12.85 4.52 18.75
C ASN A 93 12.52 3.33 19.66
N LEU A 94 13.53 2.50 19.93
CA LEU A 94 13.38 1.31 20.78
C LEU A 94 13.17 1.67 22.26
N GLY A 95 13.66 2.83 22.72
CA GLY A 95 13.58 3.26 24.11
C GLY A 95 14.17 2.20 25.05
N THR A 96 13.41 1.84 26.09
CA THR A 96 13.72 0.77 27.04
C THR A 96 13.02 -0.56 26.71
N SER A 97 12.43 -0.67 25.50
CA SER A 97 11.69 -1.86 25.09
C SER A 97 12.59 -3.09 25.05
N SER A 98 12.08 -4.22 25.50
CA SER A 98 12.75 -5.52 25.42
C SER A 98 11.77 -6.59 24.93
N GLY A 99 12.28 -7.63 24.28
CA GLY A 99 11.46 -8.68 23.68
C GLY A 99 10.93 -8.32 22.28
N GLN A 100 9.88 -9.02 21.84
CA GLN A 100 9.27 -8.80 20.52
C GLN A 100 8.52 -7.47 20.49
N LEU A 101 8.77 -6.67 19.46
CA LEU A 101 8.16 -5.36 19.29
C LEU A 101 7.55 -5.25 17.89
N THR A 102 6.25 -5.01 17.83
CA THR A 102 5.52 -4.72 16.57
C THR A 102 4.89 -3.34 16.67
N LYS A 103 5.05 -2.52 15.63
CA LYS A 103 4.43 -1.19 15.50
C LYS A 103 3.81 -1.05 14.12
N THR A 104 2.71 -0.30 14.07
CA THR A 104 1.93 -0.08 12.84
C THR A 104 1.99 1.39 12.47
N VAL A 105 2.06 1.65 11.16
CA VAL A 105 1.86 2.97 10.55
C VAL A 105 0.66 2.86 9.64
N ALA A 106 -0.34 3.72 9.85
CA ALA A 106 -1.53 3.79 9.02
C ALA A 106 -1.30 4.76 7.86
N ILE A 107 -1.78 4.40 6.67
CA ILE A 107 -1.72 5.25 5.48
C ILE A 107 -3.15 5.45 5.00
N THR A 108 -3.58 6.70 4.92
CA THR A 108 -4.91 7.09 4.44
C THR A 108 -4.80 7.62 3.02
N SER A 109 -5.63 7.10 2.12
CA SER A 109 -5.65 7.51 0.72
C SER A 109 -7.06 7.42 0.13
N ASN A 110 -7.20 7.82 -1.14
CA ASN A 110 -8.42 7.62 -1.92
C ASN A 110 -8.46 6.27 -2.69
N ASP A 111 -7.56 5.31 -2.39
CA ASP A 111 -7.69 3.93 -2.88
C ASP A 111 -9.00 3.31 -2.32
N PRO A 112 -9.94 2.85 -3.18
CA PRO A 112 -11.19 2.28 -2.74
C PRO A 112 -11.00 0.97 -1.95
N VAL A 113 -11.87 0.78 -0.94
CA VAL A 113 -11.95 -0.42 -0.08
C VAL A 113 -12.65 -1.56 -0.80
#